data_AF-A0A3R6YZZ0-F1
#
_entry.id   AF-A0A3R6YZZ0-F1
#
_cell.length_a   1.000
_cell.length_b   1.000
_cell.length_c   1.000
_cell.angle_alpha   90.00
_cell.angle_beta   90.00
_cell.angle_gamma   90.00
#
_symmetry.space_group_name_H-M   'P 1'
#
loop_
_entity.id
_entity.type
_entity.pdbx_description
1 polymer ?
#
loop_
_entity_poly.entity_id
_entity_poly.type
_entity_poly.pdbx_seq_one_letter_code
_entity_poly.pdbx_strand_id
1 'polypeptide(L)' 'MTNLTYTHPRTYGKDSKRCRACATTRGVISKYGLDMCRRCFRERATQIGFVKVSLHMRMWCRRHRSQQEHHDEQVVD' A
#
# COMPACT_ATOMS: atom_id res chain seq x y z
N MET A 1 18.11 -31.40 23.36
CA MET A 1 18.62 -30.06 22.98
C MET A 1 17.42 -29.17 22.68
N THR A 2 17.23 -28.09 23.43
CA THR A 2 16.07 -27.19 23.23
C THR A 2 16.30 -26.31 22.02
N ASN A 3 15.29 -26.19 21.16
CA ASN A 3 15.32 -25.33 19.98
C ASN A 3 15.34 -23.86 20.43
N LEU A 4 16.48 -23.17 20.25
CA LEU A 4 16.69 -21.78 20.66
C LEU A 4 16.11 -20.75 19.65
N THR A 5 15.44 -21.19 18.59
CA THR A 5 14.92 -20.29 17.57
C THR A 5 13.66 -19.58 18.09
N TYR A 6 13.48 -18.32 17.69
CA TYR A 6 12.32 -17.50 18.09
C TYR A 6 12.19 -17.20 19.60
N THR A 7 13.29 -17.27 20.35
CA THR A 7 13.32 -16.93 21.79
C THR A 7 13.32 -15.42 22.07
N HIS A 8 13.77 -14.61 21.11
CA HIS A 8 13.84 -13.16 21.27
C HIS A 8 12.45 -12.51 21.25
N PRO A 9 12.07 -11.68 22.24
CA PRO A 9 10.78 -11.01 22.26
C PRO A 9 10.65 -9.99 21.12
N ARG A 10 9.51 -9.99 20.42
CA ARG A 10 9.19 -9.10 19.28
C ARG A 10 8.07 -8.13 19.61
N THR A 11 8.10 -7.57 20.81
CA THR A 11 7.06 -6.65 21.31
C THR A 11 7.14 -5.27 20.63
N TYR A 12 8.31 -4.88 20.13
CA TYR A 12 8.56 -3.59 19.48
C TYR A 12 9.38 -3.73 18.20
N GLY A 13 9.54 -2.59 17.51
CA GLY A 13 10.31 -2.50 16.28
C GLY A 13 9.53 -2.94 15.06
N LYS A 14 10.26 -3.36 14.02
CA LYS A 14 9.66 -3.69 12.74
C LYS A 14 8.84 -4.97 12.81
N ASP A 15 9.40 -6.03 13.40
CA ASP A 15 8.78 -7.35 13.40
C ASP A 15 7.59 -7.47 14.38
N SER A 16 7.33 -6.43 15.19
CA SER A 16 6.13 -6.39 16.04
C SER A 16 4.86 -6.05 15.26
N LYS A 17 4.97 -5.42 14.09
CA LYS A 17 3.83 -4.99 13.29
C LYS A 17 3.84 -5.64 11.91
N ARG A 18 2.70 -6.19 11.52
CA ARG A 18 2.47 -6.82 10.22
C ARG A 18 1.21 -6.29 9.58
N CYS A 19 1.20 -6.21 8.26
CA CYS A 19 0.01 -5.85 7.50
C CYS A 19 -1.13 -6.84 7.80
N ARG A 20 -2.32 -6.33 8.12
CA ARG A 20 -3.52 -7.15 8.36
C ARG A 20 -3.96 -7.97 7.14
N ALA A 21 -3.67 -7.49 5.92
CA ALA A 21 -4.13 -8.14 4.68
C ALA A 21 -3.11 -9.13 4.09
N CYS A 22 -1.81 -8.80 4.09
CA CYS A 22 -0.78 -9.60 3.42
C CYS A 22 0.35 -10.07 4.32
N ALA A 23 0.23 -9.89 5.64
CA ALA A 23 1.20 -10.26 6.67
C ALA A 23 2.63 -9.71 6.49
N THR A 24 2.87 -8.84 5.50
CA THR A 24 4.18 -8.23 5.29
C THR A 24 4.52 -7.26 6.42
N THR A 25 5.77 -7.29 6.84
CA THR A 25 6.36 -6.34 7.80
C THR A 25 6.88 -5.07 7.11
N ARG A 26 6.82 -5.00 5.78
CA ARG A 26 7.46 -3.92 4.99
C ARG A 26 6.47 -2.80 4.68
N GLY A 27 6.81 -1.59 5.12
CA GLY A 27 6.04 -0.37 4.83
C GLY A 27 4.60 -0.45 5.32
N VAL A 28 4.42 -0.95 6.55
CA VAL A 28 3.16 -0.93 7.28
C VAL A 28 2.87 0.51 7.71
N ILE A 29 1.68 0.99 7.36
CA ILE A 29 1.13 2.27 7.77
C ILE A 29 0.36 2.01 9.06
N SER A 30 0.95 2.38 10.20
CA SER A 30 0.30 2.28 11.52
C SER A 30 -0.38 3.59 11.96
N LYS A 31 -0.38 4.62 11.11
CA LYS A 31 -1.10 5.85 11.40
C LYS A 31 -2.60 5.55 11.50
N TYR A 32 -3.26 6.13 12.50
CA TYR A 32 -4.69 5.93 12.78
C TYR A 32 -5.09 4.48 13.10
N GLY A 33 -4.14 3.61 13.46
CA GLY A 33 -4.45 2.22 13.81
C GLY A 33 -4.91 1.37 12.62
N LEU A 34 -4.45 1.68 11.40
CA LEU A 34 -4.81 0.93 10.19
C LEU A 34 -4.06 -0.42 10.07
N ASP A 35 -2.79 -0.44 10.46
CA ASP A 35 -1.83 -1.57 10.31
C ASP A 35 -1.92 -2.29 8.96
N MET A 36 -1.92 -1.51 7.88
CA MET A 36 -1.94 -2.00 6.49
C MET A 36 -0.67 -1.57 5.76
N CYS A 37 -0.11 -2.42 4.90
CA CYS A 37 1.03 -2.00 4.08
C CYS A 37 0.59 -1.02 2.98
N ARG A 38 1.53 -0.20 2.51
CA ARG A 38 1.26 0.82 1.48
C ARG A 38 0.63 0.31 0.18
N ARG A 39 0.83 -0.98 -0.18
CA ARG A 39 0.22 -1.59 -1.38
C ARG A 39 -1.25 -1.88 -1.12
N CYS A 40 -1.54 -2.65 -0.06
CA CYS A 40 -2.90 -2.98 0.35
C CYS A 40 -3.74 -1.75 0.71
N PHE A 41 -3.12 -0.71 1.29
CA PHE A 41 -3.79 0.56 1.56
C PHE A 41 -4.27 1.23 0.27
N ARG A 42 -3.46 1.26 -0.80
CA ARG A 42 -3.84 1.91 -2.06
C ARG A 42 -4.98 1.18 -2.78
N GLU A 43 -5.01 -0.14 -2.70
CA GLU A 43 -6.11 -0.96 -3.24
C GLU A 43 -7.44 -0.70 -2.52
N ARG A 44 -7.40 -0.46 -1.21
CA ARG A 44 -8.60 -0.33 -0.35
C ARG A 44 -8.91 1.11 0.06
N ALA A 45 -8.10 2.09 -0.35
CA ALA A 45 -8.21 3.47 0.08
C ALA A 45 -9.62 4.06 -0.15
N THR A 46 -10.21 3.75 -1.31
CA THR A 46 -11.56 4.20 -1.68
C THR A 46 -12.65 3.60 -0.78
N GLN A 47 -12.54 2.31 -0.44
CA GLN A 47 -13.48 1.61 0.44
C GLN A 47 -13.39 2.08 1.89
N ILE A 48 -12.20 2.49 2.33
CA ILE A 48 -11.99 3.08 3.66
C ILE A 48 -12.53 4.53 3.71
N GLY A 49 -12.76 5.16 2.56
CA GLY A 49 -13.25 6.54 2.45
C GLY A 49 -12.16 7.60 2.25
N PHE A 50 -10.93 7.20 1.94
CA PHE A 50 -9.88 8.15 1.56
C PHE A 50 -10.09 8.62 0.12
N VAL A 51 -10.34 9.91 -0.06
CA VAL A 51 -10.45 10.56 -1.37
C VAL A 51 -9.20 11.39 -1.65
N LYS A 52 -8.65 11.27 -2.86
CA LYS A 52 -7.52 12.10 -3.30
C LYS A 52 -8.01 13.52 -3.60
N VAL A 53 -7.77 14.44 -2.67
CA VAL A 53 -8.07 15.87 -2.86
C VAL A 53 -6.90 16.53 -3.59
N SER A 54 -6.90 16.44 -4.92
CA SER A 54 -5.99 17.23 -5.76
C SER A 54 -6.57 18.63 -5.99
N LEU A 55 -6.34 19.53 -5.04
CA LEU A 55 -6.52 20.97 -5.26
C LEU A 55 -5.52 21.39 -6.36
N HIS A 56 -6.05 21.85 -7.50
CA HIS A 56 -5.34 22.38 -8.67
C HIS A 56 -4.43 21.45 -9.48
N MET A 57 -5.00 20.79 -10.49
CA MET A 57 -4.35 20.63 -11.82
C MET A 57 -5.31 20.15 -12.93
N ARG A 58 -6.55 20.67 -12.96
CA ARG A 58 -7.47 20.40 -14.10
C ARG A 58 -6.95 20.93 -15.45
N MET A 59 -5.91 21.78 -15.45
CA MET A 59 -5.31 22.33 -16.68
C MET A 59 -4.02 21.65 -17.16
N TRP A 60 -3.27 20.89 -16.35
CA TRP A 60 -2.03 20.25 -16.84
C TRP A 60 -2.22 18.78 -17.25
N CYS A 61 -3.17 18.06 -16.64
CA CYS A 61 -3.33 16.62 -16.90
C CYS A 61 -4.28 16.29 -18.07
N ARG A 62 -5.12 17.23 -18.55
CA ARG A 62 -5.94 16.99 -19.76
C ARG A 62 -5.10 16.87 -21.03
N ARG A 63 -3.85 17.35 -21.04
CA ARG A 63 -2.95 17.21 -22.21
C ARG A 63 -2.06 15.97 -22.20
N HIS A 64 -2.04 15.20 -21.10
CA HIS A 64 -1.20 13.99 -20.97
C HIS A 64 -2.00 12.69 -20.76
N ARG A 65 -3.32 12.76 -20.54
CA ARG A 65 -4.17 11.56 -20.40
C ARG A 65 -4.60 10.94 -21.73
N SER A 66 -4.35 11.57 -22.88
CA SER A 66 -4.70 10.99 -24.19
C SER A 66 -3.63 10.05 -24.77
N GLN A 67 -2.52 9.76 -24.08
CA GLN A 67 -1.48 8.85 -24.57
C GLN A 67 -1.36 7.51 -23.82
N GLN A 68 -2.01 7.36 -22.65
CA GLN A 68 -1.84 6.12 -21.87
C GLN A 68 -2.81 5.00 -22.29
N GLU A 69 -3.99 5.33 -22.83
CA GLU A 69 -5.01 4.31 -23.16
C GLU A 69 -4.66 3.48 -24.42
N HIS A 70 -3.68 3.89 -25.22
CA HIS A 70 -3.29 3.18 -26.44
C HIS A 70 -2.22 2.09 -26.26
N HIS A 71 -1.59 1.97 -25.07
CA HIS A 71 -0.47 1.04 -24.85
C HIS A 71 -0.82 -0.16 -23.96
N ASP A 72 -1.97 -0.15 -23.27
CA ASP A 72 -2.46 -1.29 -22.47
C ASP A 72 -3.27 -2.30 -23.34
N GLU A 73 -3.65 -1.94 -24.58
CA GLU A 73 -4.36 -2.81 -25.53
C GLU A 73 -3.41 -3.63 -26.45
N GLN A 74 -2.12 -3.76 -26.08
CA GLN A 74 -1.13 -4.56 -26.82
C GLN A 74 -0.39 -5.60 -25.96
N VAL A 75 -0.81 -5.85 -24.71
CA VAL A 75 -0.24 -6.91 -23.85
C VAL A 75 -1.32 -7.93 -23.45
N VAL A 76 -2.11 -8.33 -24.44
CA VAL A 76 -2.90 -9.58 -24.41
C VAL A 76 -2.62 -10.31 -25.74
N ASP A 77 -1.35 -10.63 -25.97
CA ASP A 77 -0.84 -11.67 -26.87
C ASP A 77 0.44 -12.26 -26.25
#